data_AF-A0A4Y2V754-F1
#
_entry.id   AF-A0A4Y2V754-F1
#
_cell.length_a   1.000
_cell.length_b   1.000
_cell.length_c   1.000
_cell.angle_alpha   90.00
_cell.angle_beta   90.00
_cell.angle_gamma   90.00
#
_symmetry.space_group_name_H-M   'P 1'
#
loop_
_entity.id
_entity.type
_entity.pdbx_description
1 polymer ?
#
loop_
_entity_poly.entity_id
_entity_poly.type
_entity_poly.pdbx_seq_one_letter_code
_entity_poly.pdbx_strand_id
1 'polypeptide(L)'
;MHNLKNYDSHLIIHSIGKFKDRRINCIPQNTEKFISFSLGSLRFIDSLQFLNASLEKLVQNLQNQQLHLSNTFSNTKAEFMRRKGCYPYDYFDSFSKFTETSLPPQSAFFNSLTNEPVSDDDYQYAQRIWNIFNLQTLGDFHDLYVTSDVLLLADVFQNFRKLCFQFYKIDPSHVYTAPGLAWQACLRMTDVKLELLTDIDMHLFVKKGIRGGVAMISHRFASANNPHLPTYDPTSPNSFIMYWDANNLYGWAMSQRLPTHEFSWSQEPVDYLNIPDDSDEGYILEVDLEYPPELSGGFPHRRWRRQPRASRI
;
A
#
# COMPACT_ATOMS: atom_id res chain seq x y z
N MET A 1 -1.75 13.51 7.82
CA MET A 1 -2.57 12.60 8.67
C MET A 1 -2.35 11.18 8.18
N HIS A 2 -2.52 10.19 9.04
CA HIS A 2 -2.33 8.79 8.70
C HIS A 2 -3.68 8.09 8.68
N ASN A 3 -4.04 7.52 7.53
CA ASN A 3 -5.37 6.97 7.26
C ASN A 3 -6.50 8.02 7.13
N LEU A 4 -6.13 9.21 6.65
CA LEU A 4 -7.02 10.35 6.44
C LEU A 4 -8.30 9.97 5.69
N LYS A 5 -8.17 9.19 4.61
CA LYS A 5 -9.29 8.91 3.69
C LYS A 5 -10.42 8.11 4.33
N ASN A 6 -10.15 7.40 5.42
CA ASN A 6 -11.12 6.52 6.08
C ASN A 6 -11.67 7.11 7.38
N TYR A 7 -10.98 8.10 7.97
CA TYR A 7 -11.36 8.67 9.27
C TYR A 7 -11.52 10.19 9.19
N ASP A 8 -10.43 10.95 9.30
CA ASP A 8 -10.47 12.40 9.53
C ASP A 8 -11.09 13.18 8.36
N SER A 9 -11.01 12.65 7.13
CA SER A 9 -11.43 13.38 5.93
C SER A 9 -12.90 13.79 5.98
N HIS A 10 -13.76 12.94 6.55
CA HIS A 10 -15.19 13.23 6.66
C HIS A 10 -15.47 14.42 7.58
N LEU A 11 -14.81 14.47 8.74
CA LEU A 11 -14.93 15.56 9.71
C LEU A 11 -14.38 16.87 9.16
N ILE A 12 -13.22 16.79 8.51
CA ILE A 12 -12.54 17.96 7.95
C ILE A 12 -13.32 18.52 6.77
N ILE A 13 -13.77 17.69 5.82
CA ILE A 13 -14.52 18.16 4.65
C ILE A 13 -15.85 18.80 5.06
N HIS A 14 -16.56 18.21 6.03
CA HIS A 14 -17.78 18.79 6.59
C HIS A 14 -17.52 20.20 7.16
N SER A 15 -16.38 20.38 7.83
CA SER A 15 -15.97 21.68 8.37
C SER A 15 -15.51 22.66 7.29
N ILE A 16 -14.79 22.17 6.28
CA ILE A 16 -14.29 22.96 5.15
C ILE A 16 -15.45 23.59 4.36
N GLY A 17 -16.58 22.87 4.20
CA GLY A 17 -17.76 23.39 3.50
C GLY A 17 -18.36 24.67 4.13
N LYS A 18 -18.00 25.00 5.37
CA LYS A 18 -18.41 26.25 6.04
C LYS A 18 -17.62 27.47 5.53
N PHE A 19 -16.46 27.28 4.92
CA PHE A 19 -15.60 28.35 4.41
C PHE A 19 -15.91 28.66 2.95
N LYS A 20 -16.98 29.43 2.70
CA LYS A 20 -17.47 29.75 1.34
C LYS A 20 -16.52 30.63 0.52
N ASP A 21 -15.68 31.43 1.19
CA ASP A 21 -14.80 32.40 0.52
C ASP A 21 -13.45 31.82 0.09
N ARG A 22 -13.25 30.51 0.25
CA ARG A 22 -11.99 29.85 -0.08
C ARG A 22 -12.20 28.80 -1.16
N ARG A 23 -11.27 28.77 -2.11
CA ARG A 23 -11.25 27.74 -3.15
C ARG A 23 -10.97 26.38 -2.52
N ILE A 24 -11.87 25.45 -2.76
CA ILE A 24 -11.74 24.04 -2.41
C ILE A 24 -11.44 23.27 -3.69
N ASN A 25 -10.40 22.43 -3.68
CA ASN A 25 -10.18 21.44 -4.75
C ASN A 25 -10.03 20.05 -4.12
N CYS A 26 -10.53 19.02 -4.80
CA CYS A 26 -10.42 17.65 -4.35
C CYS A 26 -10.08 16.70 -5.50
N ILE A 27 -9.48 15.57 -5.16
CA ILE A 27 -9.24 14.43 -6.04
C ILE A 27 -10.09 13.29 -5.48
N PRO A 28 -11.31 13.08 -5.98
CA PRO A 28 -12.18 12.02 -5.47
C PRO A 28 -11.66 10.65 -5.89
N GLN A 29 -11.74 9.68 -4.98
CA GLN A 29 -11.54 8.27 -5.31
C GLN A 29 -12.88 7.59 -5.60
N ASN A 30 -13.89 7.91 -4.79
CA ASN A 30 -15.28 7.55 -4.99
C ASN A 30 -16.17 8.63 -4.36
N THR A 31 -17.46 8.36 -4.16
CA THR A 31 -18.43 9.30 -3.59
C THR A 31 -18.16 9.70 -2.14
N GLU A 32 -17.39 8.89 -1.39
CA GLU A 32 -17.16 9.08 0.05
C GLU A 32 -15.70 9.37 0.38
N LYS A 33 -14.76 8.82 -0.41
CA LYS A 33 -13.33 8.85 -0.14
C LYS A 33 -12.61 9.73 -1.14
N PHE A 34 -11.68 10.52 -0.63
CA PHE A 34 -10.85 11.44 -1.40
C PHE A 34 -9.39 11.00 -1.29
N ILE A 35 -8.68 11.01 -2.42
CA ILE A 35 -7.22 10.80 -2.45
C ILE A 35 -6.54 11.98 -1.74
N SER A 36 -6.99 13.20 -2.03
CA SER A 36 -6.52 14.44 -1.40
C SER A 36 -7.55 15.54 -1.62
N PHE A 37 -7.53 16.54 -0.74
CA PHE A 37 -8.31 17.76 -0.88
C PHE A 37 -7.50 18.96 -0.37
N SER A 38 -7.92 20.16 -0.74
CA SER A 38 -7.22 21.40 -0.43
C SER A 38 -8.20 22.52 -0.10
N LEU A 39 -7.75 23.44 0.76
CA LEU A 39 -8.44 24.68 1.11
C LEU A 39 -7.45 25.84 0.96
N GLY A 40 -7.56 26.60 -0.13
CA GLY A 40 -6.54 27.61 -0.48
C GLY A 40 -5.17 26.96 -0.70
N SER A 41 -4.16 27.38 0.09
CA SER A 41 -2.80 26.82 0.04
C SER A 41 -2.61 25.56 0.89
N LEU A 42 -3.58 25.19 1.73
CA LEU A 42 -3.48 23.99 2.56
C LEU A 42 -3.87 22.76 1.74
N ARG A 43 -3.00 21.75 1.72
CA ARG A 43 -3.25 20.46 1.07
C ARG A 43 -3.21 19.36 2.12
N PHE A 44 -4.23 18.51 2.10
CA PHE A 44 -4.35 17.37 3.00
C PHE A 44 -3.91 16.10 2.28
N ILE A 45 -2.90 15.44 2.83
CA ILE A 45 -2.31 14.21 2.28
C ILE A 45 -2.40 13.11 3.34
N ASP A 46 -2.70 11.90 2.86
CA ASP A 46 -2.77 10.69 3.64
C ASP A 46 -1.44 9.93 3.58
N SER A 47 -0.71 9.86 4.69
CA SER A 47 0.57 9.13 4.73
C SER A 47 0.40 7.62 4.56
N LEU A 48 -0.78 7.05 4.84
CA LEU A 48 -1.06 5.63 4.62
C LEU A 48 -1.08 5.27 3.12
N GLN A 49 -1.35 6.25 2.24
CA GLN A 49 -1.26 6.05 0.79
C GLN A 49 0.18 5.89 0.29
N PHE A 50 1.18 6.15 1.16
CA PHE A 50 2.60 5.92 0.90
C PHE A 50 3.15 4.76 1.72
N LEU A 51 2.81 4.73 3.00
CA LEU A 51 3.34 3.83 4.01
C LEU A 51 2.20 2.99 4.58
N ASN A 52 1.82 1.92 3.86
CA ASN A 52 0.63 1.11 4.16
C ASN A 52 0.87 0.12 5.33
N ALA A 53 1.13 0.64 6.52
CA ALA A 53 1.28 -0.10 7.77
C ALA A 53 0.83 0.77 8.94
N SER A 54 0.54 0.16 10.09
CA SER A 54 0.21 0.90 11.31
C SER A 54 1.38 1.79 11.75
N LEU A 55 1.08 2.90 12.43
CA LEU A 55 2.11 3.78 13.00
C LEU A 55 3.10 3.00 13.87
N GLU A 56 2.63 2.05 14.67
CA GLU A 56 3.48 1.19 15.50
C GLU A 56 4.53 0.45 14.67
N LYS A 57 4.11 -0.24 13.60
CA LYS A 57 5.02 -0.96 12.69
C LYS A 57 6.00 0.00 12.00
N LEU A 58 5.53 1.19 11.62
CA LEU A 58 6.39 2.19 10.97
C LEU A 58 7.46 2.74 11.92
N VAL A 59 7.12 2.95 13.18
CA VAL A 59 8.06 3.41 14.22
C VAL A 59 9.08 2.31 14.56
N GLN A 60 8.66 1.05 14.65
CA GLN A 60 9.56 -0.09 14.90
C GLN A 60 10.63 -0.26 13.81
N ASN A 61 10.36 0.21 12.59
CA ASN A 61 11.33 0.19 11.49
C ASN A 61 12.37 1.32 11.55
N LEU A 62 12.24 2.29 12.46
CA LEU A 62 13.19 3.37 12.63
C LEU A 62 14.21 3.07 13.73
N GLN A 63 15.44 3.54 13.52
CA GLN A 63 16.45 3.58 14.57
C GLN A 63 16.20 4.75 15.52
N ASN A 64 16.65 4.63 16.79
CA ASN A 64 16.47 5.68 17.80
C ASN A 64 17.00 7.06 17.38
N GLN A 65 18.07 7.10 16.59
CA GLN A 65 18.67 8.34 16.08
C GLN A 65 17.80 9.02 15.02
N GLN A 66 16.88 8.29 14.39
CA GLN A 66 15.97 8.79 13.35
C GLN A 66 14.70 9.45 13.94
N LEU A 67 14.44 9.26 15.23
CA LEU A 67 13.29 9.81 15.97
C LEU A 67 13.60 11.21 16.51
N HIS A 68 13.90 12.17 15.65
CA HIS A 68 14.39 13.49 16.05
C HIS A 68 13.34 14.32 16.81
N LEU A 69 12.10 14.36 16.31
CA LEU A 69 11.03 15.16 16.87
C LEU A 69 10.52 14.57 18.18
N SER A 70 10.35 13.24 18.23
CA SER A 70 10.04 12.55 19.48
C SER A 70 11.16 12.70 20.51
N ASN A 71 12.43 12.82 20.08
CA ASN A 71 13.55 13.06 20.99
C ASN A 71 13.62 14.50 21.53
N THR A 72 13.04 15.49 20.84
CA THR A 72 12.90 16.85 21.38
C THR A 72 11.78 17.00 22.39
N PHE A 73 10.88 16.01 22.46
CA PHE A 73 9.82 15.99 23.43
C PHE A 73 10.37 15.61 24.81
N SER A 74 10.33 16.55 25.76
CA SER A 74 10.75 16.35 27.15
C SER A 74 12.16 15.78 27.24
N ASN A 75 13.19 16.61 27.01
CA ASN A 75 14.62 16.27 26.93
C ASN A 75 15.10 15.01 27.69
N THR A 76 14.66 14.82 28.94
CA THR A 76 15.07 13.69 29.81
C THR A 76 14.14 12.47 29.78
N LYS A 77 12.97 12.56 29.15
CA LYS A 77 11.93 11.50 29.07
C LYS A 77 11.62 11.07 27.63
N ALA A 78 12.29 11.67 26.65
CA ALA A 78 12.19 11.35 25.22
C ALA A 78 12.28 9.85 24.89
N GLU A 79 13.12 9.10 25.61
CA GLU A 79 13.28 7.66 25.38
C GLU A 79 11.99 6.87 25.59
N PHE A 80 11.10 7.35 26.46
CA PHE A 80 9.78 6.77 26.71
C PHE A 80 8.73 7.19 25.67
N MET A 81 9.10 7.97 24.66
CA MET A 81 8.21 8.39 23.57
C MET A 81 8.65 7.83 22.20
N ARG A 82 9.49 6.78 22.21
CA ARG A 82 10.04 6.14 21.00
C ARG A 82 9.22 4.97 20.48
N ARG A 83 8.11 4.63 21.12
CA ARG A 83 7.15 3.63 20.65
C ARG A 83 5.73 4.17 20.79
N LYS A 84 4.83 3.63 19.99
CA LYS A 84 3.40 3.89 20.13
C LYS A 84 2.90 3.35 21.48
N GLY A 85 2.10 4.15 22.19
CA GLY A 85 1.42 3.76 23.43
C GLY A 85 0.06 3.10 23.17
N CYS A 86 -0.55 2.55 24.22
CA CYS A 86 -1.94 2.10 24.19
C CYS A 86 -2.89 3.23 24.63
N TYR A 87 -4.16 3.15 24.22
CA TYR A 87 -5.17 4.16 24.50
C TYR A 87 -6.54 3.52 24.70
N PRO A 88 -7.32 3.92 25.72
CA PRO A 88 -8.63 3.32 25.99
C PRO A 88 -9.72 4.04 25.17
N TYR A 89 -9.80 3.75 23.87
CA TYR A 89 -10.66 4.49 22.94
C TYR A 89 -12.14 4.51 23.36
N ASP A 90 -12.68 3.35 23.73
CA ASP A 90 -14.10 3.21 24.08
C ASP A 90 -14.43 3.78 25.47
N TYR A 91 -13.42 4.05 26.30
CA TYR A 91 -13.60 4.65 27.63
C TYR A 91 -13.91 6.15 27.57
N PHE A 92 -13.42 6.85 26.54
CA PHE A 92 -13.62 8.28 26.36
C PHE A 92 -14.95 8.57 25.64
N ASP A 93 -16.06 8.37 26.37
CA ASP A 93 -17.43 8.63 25.89
C ASP A 93 -17.93 10.05 26.17
N SER A 94 -17.21 10.81 26.99
CA SER A 94 -17.64 12.12 27.48
C SER A 94 -16.45 12.99 27.91
N PHE A 95 -16.60 14.32 27.79
CA PHE A 95 -15.57 15.27 28.19
C PHE A 95 -15.25 15.24 29.70
N SER A 96 -16.18 14.79 30.54
CA SER A 96 -15.92 14.61 31.98
C SER A 96 -14.79 13.63 32.26
N LYS A 97 -14.60 12.61 31.41
CA LYS A 97 -13.52 11.62 31.56
C LYS A 97 -12.13 12.25 31.60
N PHE A 98 -11.94 13.34 30.86
CA PHE A 98 -10.66 14.05 30.83
C PHE A 98 -10.27 14.63 32.19
N THR A 99 -11.22 14.85 33.11
CA THR A 99 -10.95 15.38 34.45
C THR A 99 -10.64 14.31 35.50
N GLU A 100 -10.79 13.02 35.15
CA GLU A 100 -10.51 11.93 36.08
C GLU A 100 -9.01 11.84 36.38
N THR A 101 -8.68 11.59 37.65
CA THR A 101 -7.31 11.72 38.18
C THR A 101 -6.56 10.40 38.30
N SER A 102 -7.03 9.35 37.61
CA SER A 102 -6.46 8.01 37.67
C SER A 102 -6.60 7.29 36.34
N LEU A 103 -5.61 6.48 35.99
CA LEU A 103 -5.69 5.61 34.82
C LEU A 103 -6.85 4.59 34.99
N PRO A 104 -7.70 4.37 33.98
CA PRO A 104 -8.77 3.38 34.07
C PRO A 104 -8.19 1.96 34.13
N PRO A 105 -8.97 0.96 34.60
CA PRO A 105 -8.51 -0.42 34.67
C PRO A 105 -8.14 -0.97 33.28
N GLN A 106 -7.26 -1.98 33.24
CA GLN A 106 -6.81 -2.62 32.00
C GLN A 106 -7.95 -3.11 31.10
N SER A 107 -9.06 -3.56 31.69
CA SER A 107 -10.26 -3.98 30.95
C SER A 107 -10.89 -2.86 30.11
N ALA A 108 -10.67 -1.59 30.47
CA ALA A 108 -11.15 -0.43 29.72
C ALA A 108 -10.30 -0.11 28.48
N PHE A 109 -9.14 -0.77 28.30
CA PHE A 109 -8.27 -0.64 27.13
C PHE A 109 -8.58 -1.69 26.04
N PHE A 110 -9.73 -2.34 26.11
CA PHE A 110 -10.18 -3.26 25.05
C PHE A 110 -10.32 -2.51 23.72
N ASN A 111 -9.75 -3.08 22.65
CA ASN A 111 -9.81 -2.47 21.33
C ASN A 111 -10.96 -3.09 20.52
N SER A 112 -12.08 -2.38 20.43
CA SER A 112 -13.24 -2.81 19.64
C SER A 112 -12.96 -2.97 18.14
N LEU A 113 -11.95 -2.30 17.59
CA LEU A 113 -11.59 -2.41 16.17
C LEU A 113 -10.86 -3.71 15.83
N THR A 114 -10.02 -4.22 16.74
CA THR A 114 -9.32 -5.50 16.56
C THR A 114 -10.00 -6.65 17.32
N ASN A 115 -10.96 -6.33 18.19
CA ASN A 115 -11.61 -7.25 19.11
C ASN A 115 -10.61 -8.00 20.00
N GLU A 116 -9.60 -7.28 20.49
CA GLU A 116 -8.51 -7.81 21.31
C GLU A 116 -8.33 -6.99 22.60
N PRO A 117 -7.98 -7.63 23.73
CA PRO A 117 -7.57 -6.92 24.92
C PRO A 117 -6.18 -6.30 24.74
N VAL A 118 -5.89 -5.24 25.50
CA VAL A 118 -4.52 -4.73 25.61
C VAL A 118 -3.61 -5.77 26.27
N SER A 119 -2.36 -5.86 25.81
CA SER A 119 -1.36 -6.72 26.45
C SER A 119 -0.99 -6.20 27.84
N ASP A 120 -0.56 -7.11 28.73
CA ASP A 120 -0.09 -6.73 30.07
C ASP A 120 1.11 -5.77 29.99
N ASP A 121 2.01 -6.00 29.04
CA ASP A 121 3.20 -5.16 28.81
C ASP A 121 2.82 -3.74 28.39
N ASP A 122 1.84 -3.59 27.50
CA ASP A 122 1.38 -2.27 27.04
C ASP A 122 0.62 -1.51 28.12
N TYR A 123 -0.17 -2.20 28.94
CA TYR A 123 -0.85 -1.57 30.06
C TYR A 123 0.14 -1.14 31.15
N GLN A 124 1.11 -1.99 31.51
CA GLN A 124 2.20 -1.60 32.41
C GLN A 124 3.00 -0.42 31.85
N TYR A 125 3.19 -0.37 30.54
CA TYR A 125 3.83 0.77 29.89
C TYR A 125 3.03 2.07 30.09
N ALA A 126 1.70 2.05 29.90
CA ALA A 126 0.86 3.21 30.17
C ALA A 126 0.93 3.67 31.64
N GLN A 127 0.96 2.74 32.60
CA GLN A 127 1.15 3.05 34.01
C GLN A 127 2.52 3.70 34.28
N ARG A 128 3.58 3.21 33.62
CA ARG A 128 4.92 3.84 33.70
C ARG A 128 4.91 5.24 33.13
N ILE A 129 4.29 5.46 31.97
CA ILE A 129 4.16 6.79 31.36
C ILE A 129 3.42 7.76 32.28
N TRP A 130 2.30 7.32 32.86
CA TRP A 130 1.54 8.12 33.83
C TRP A 130 2.42 8.64 34.97
N ASN A 131 3.21 7.75 35.55
CA ASN A 131 4.10 8.08 36.67
C ASN A 131 5.31 8.92 36.23
N ILE A 132 6.00 8.54 35.14
CA ILE A 132 7.20 9.22 34.65
C ILE A 132 6.88 10.66 34.28
N PHE A 133 5.73 10.91 33.65
CA PHE A 133 5.30 12.25 33.25
C PHE A 133 4.54 13.02 34.35
N ASN A 134 4.31 12.41 35.52
CA ASN A 134 3.52 12.98 36.62
C ASN A 134 2.16 13.49 36.15
N LEU A 135 1.47 12.69 35.33
CA LEU A 135 0.16 13.06 34.78
C LEU A 135 -0.86 13.16 35.92
N GLN A 136 -1.66 14.21 35.92
CA GLN A 136 -2.65 14.47 36.99
C GLN A 136 -4.04 14.04 36.56
N THR A 137 -4.33 14.11 35.26
CA THR A 137 -5.65 13.85 34.70
C THR A 137 -5.57 12.97 33.45
N LEU A 138 -6.68 12.31 33.10
CA LEU A 138 -6.81 11.60 31.83
C LEU A 138 -6.71 12.54 30.61
N GLY A 139 -6.98 13.84 30.80
CA GLY A 139 -6.71 14.85 29.78
C GLY A 139 -5.22 15.04 29.51
N ASP A 140 -4.38 15.08 30.55
CA ASP A 140 -2.93 15.14 30.38
C ASP A 140 -2.41 13.89 29.64
N PHE A 141 -2.99 12.72 29.94
CA PHE A 141 -2.68 11.47 29.24
C PHE A 141 -3.12 11.49 27.78
N HIS A 142 -4.31 12.02 27.47
CA HIS A 142 -4.78 12.21 26.11
C HIS A 142 -3.86 13.11 25.30
N ASP A 143 -3.54 14.30 25.82
CA ASP A 143 -2.70 15.26 25.14
C ASP A 143 -1.30 14.71 24.88
N LEU A 144 -0.72 14.02 25.87
CA LEU A 144 0.56 13.33 25.72
C LEU A 144 0.49 12.24 24.64
N TYR A 145 -0.55 11.41 24.66
CA TYR A 145 -0.75 10.33 23.70
C TYR A 145 -0.86 10.86 22.26
N VAL A 146 -1.77 11.81 22.04
CA VAL A 146 -2.00 12.39 20.70
C VAL A 146 -0.75 13.13 20.20
N THR A 147 -0.11 13.89 21.08
CA THR A 147 1.15 14.59 20.73
C THR A 147 2.23 13.59 20.33
N SER A 148 2.39 12.50 21.08
CA SER A 148 3.34 11.43 20.76
C SER A 148 3.07 10.82 19.38
N ASP A 149 1.82 10.46 19.10
CA ASP A 149 1.44 9.85 17.82
C ASP A 149 1.72 10.80 16.64
N VAL A 150 1.46 12.10 16.81
CA VAL A 150 1.76 13.12 15.78
C VAL A 150 3.27 13.26 15.55
N LEU A 151 4.08 13.31 16.62
CA LEU A 151 5.53 13.46 16.51
C LEU A 151 6.18 12.21 15.89
N LEU A 152 5.76 11.02 16.34
CA LEU A 152 6.22 9.75 15.76
C LEU A 152 5.90 9.66 14.28
N LEU A 153 4.68 10.03 13.88
CA LEU A 153 4.30 10.05 12.48
C LEU A 153 5.11 11.07 11.68
N ALA A 154 5.41 12.23 12.27
CA ALA A 154 6.24 13.24 11.65
C ALA A 154 7.67 12.72 11.43
N ASP A 155 8.28 12.05 12.41
CA ASP A 155 9.60 11.43 12.27
C ASP A 155 9.60 10.36 11.17
N VAL A 156 8.59 9.46 11.17
CA VAL A 156 8.40 8.47 10.10
C VAL A 156 8.36 9.13 8.72
N PHE A 157 7.52 10.15 8.55
CA PHE A 157 7.34 10.78 7.25
C PHE A 157 8.56 11.62 6.84
N GLN A 158 9.27 12.26 7.76
CA GLN A 158 10.52 12.98 7.45
C GLN A 158 11.63 12.03 7.02
N ASN A 159 11.76 10.87 7.65
CA ASN A 159 12.70 9.84 7.20
C ASN A 159 12.34 9.33 5.80
N PHE A 160 11.06 9.08 5.55
CA PHE A 160 10.58 8.72 4.21
C PHE A 160 10.89 9.81 3.17
N ARG A 161 10.66 11.09 3.49
CA ARG A 161 11.01 12.22 2.61
C ARG A 161 12.50 12.27 2.31
N LYS A 162 13.36 12.14 3.32
CA LYS A 162 14.82 12.10 3.15
C LYS A 162 15.23 10.96 2.22
N LEU A 163 14.68 9.77 2.41
CA LEU A 163 14.94 8.60 1.58
C LEU A 163 14.52 8.84 0.12
N CYS A 164 13.28 9.25 -0.12
CA CYS A 164 12.79 9.54 -1.46
C CYS A 164 13.59 10.65 -2.16
N PHE A 165 13.97 11.69 -1.43
CA PHE A 165 14.79 12.75 -1.98
C PHE A 165 16.21 12.26 -2.30
N GLN A 166 16.80 11.41 -1.46
CA GLN A 166 18.12 10.83 -1.71
C GLN A 166 18.13 9.98 -2.99
N PHE A 167 17.20 9.03 -3.10
CA PHE A 167 17.16 8.03 -4.18
C PHE A 167 16.52 8.55 -5.46
N TYR A 168 15.40 9.27 -5.35
CA TYR A 168 14.58 9.66 -6.50
C TYR A 168 14.62 11.15 -6.80
N LYS A 169 15.24 11.97 -5.93
CA LYS A 169 15.24 13.44 -6.03
C LYS A 169 13.83 14.03 -6.09
N ILE A 170 12.86 13.31 -5.54
CA ILE A 170 11.44 13.68 -5.47
C ILE A 170 11.05 13.74 -4.00
N ASP A 171 10.40 14.82 -3.61
CA ASP A 171 9.81 14.93 -2.28
C ASP A 171 8.36 14.41 -2.32
N PRO A 172 8.05 13.33 -1.56
CA PRO A 172 6.74 12.69 -1.61
C PRO A 172 5.60 13.59 -1.11
N SER A 173 5.89 14.70 -0.40
CA SER A 173 4.88 15.70 -0.03
C SER A 173 4.30 16.47 -1.23
N HIS A 174 4.97 16.41 -2.39
CA HIS A 174 4.48 16.97 -3.65
C HIS A 174 3.73 15.96 -4.52
N VAL A 175 3.57 14.72 -4.03
CA VAL A 175 2.85 13.62 -4.69
C VAL A 175 1.67 13.20 -3.80
N TYR A 176 0.75 12.39 -4.33
CA TYR A 176 -0.45 11.99 -3.61
C TYR A 176 -0.43 10.57 -3.06
N THR A 177 0.29 9.65 -3.71
CA THR A 177 0.28 8.21 -3.38
C THR A 177 1.63 7.55 -3.75
N ALA A 178 1.90 6.37 -3.18
CA ALA A 178 3.07 5.56 -3.54
C ALA A 178 3.12 5.20 -5.04
N PRO A 179 2.03 4.77 -5.71
CA PRO A 179 2.05 4.55 -7.16
C PRO A 179 2.42 5.80 -7.96
N GLY A 180 1.91 6.97 -7.56
CA GLY A 180 2.27 8.24 -8.22
C GLY A 180 3.75 8.59 -8.02
N LEU A 181 4.29 8.31 -6.82
CA LEU A 181 5.71 8.50 -6.53
C LEU A 181 6.58 7.55 -7.36
N ALA A 182 6.22 6.27 -7.42
CA ALA A 182 6.93 5.27 -8.21
C ALA A 182 6.92 5.61 -9.70
N TRP A 183 5.79 6.10 -10.23
CA TRP A 183 5.69 6.57 -11.60
C TRP A 183 6.64 7.73 -11.91
N GLN A 184 6.61 8.80 -11.09
CA GLN A 184 7.50 9.94 -11.28
C GLN A 184 8.98 9.56 -11.11
N ALA A 185 9.29 8.69 -10.15
CA ALA A 185 10.63 8.17 -9.96
C ALA A 185 11.11 7.39 -11.19
N CYS A 186 10.27 6.50 -11.73
CA CYS A 186 10.57 5.74 -12.94
C CYS A 186 10.91 6.65 -14.12
N LEU A 187 10.03 7.63 -14.42
CA LEU A 187 10.27 8.58 -15.52
C LEU A 187 11.57 9.36 -15.33
N ARG A 188 11.84 9.82 -14.10
CA ARG A 188 13.04 10.61 -13.81
C ARG A 188 14.33 9.79 -13.84
N MET A 189 14.29 8.54 -13.40
CA MET A 189 15.48 7.69 -13.34
C MET A 189 15.87 7.13 -14.69
N THR A 190 14.91 6.98 -15.60
CA THR A 190 15.12 6.38 -16.93
C THR A 190 15.20 7.41 -18.04
N ASP A 191 14.75 8.65 -17.81
CA ASP A 191 14.56 9.69 -18.82
C ASP A 191 13.70 9.24 -20.02
N VAL A 192 12.90 8.17 -19.83
CA VAL A 192 12.05 7.61 -20.88
C VAL A 192 10.94 8.59 -21.25
N LYS A 193 10.65 8.69 -22.55
CA LYS A 193 9.50 9.41 -23.07
C LYS A 193 8.46 8.40 -23.50
N LEU A 194 7.32 8.41 -22.82
CA LEU A 194 6.21 7.54 -23.13
C LEU A 194 5.22 8.30 -24.00
N GLU A 195 4.91 7.73 -25.17
CA GLU A 195 3.87 8.27 -26.02
C GLU A 195 2.50 8.00 -25.40
N LEU A 196 1.62 9.01 -25.49
CA LEU A 196 0.23 8.87 -25.11
C LEU A 196 -0.55 8.31 -26.30
N LEU A 197 -1.19 7.15 -26.13
CA LEU A 197 -2.18 6.64 -27.09
C LEU A 197 -3.32 7.65 -27.24
N THR A 198 -3.42 8.28 -28.40
CA THR A 198 -4.48 9.25 -28.74
C THR A 198 -5.63 8.62 -29.53
N ASP A 199 -5.38 7.48 -30.19
CA ASP A 199 -6.41 6.67 -30.84
C ASP A 199 -7.18 5.85 -29.79
N ILE A 200 -8.50 6.08 -29.73
CA ILE A 200 -9.40 5.39 -28.81
C ILE A 200 -9.49 3.89 -29.09
N ASP A 201 -9.40 3.47 -30.36
CA ASP A 201 -9.48 2.07 -30.73
C ASP A 201 -8.21 1.33 -30.28
N MET A 202 -7.03 1.95 -30.42
CA MET A 202 -5.77 1.39 -29.88
C MET A 202 -5.84 1.29 -28.36
N HIS A 203 -6.33 2.33 -27.69
CA HIS A 203 -6.48 2.33 -26.24
C HIS A 203 -7.40 1.19 -25.76
N LEU A 204 -8.57 1.04 -26.38
CA LEU A 204 -9.53 -0.02 -26.06
C LEU A 204 -8.97 -1.41 -26.36
N PHE A 205 -8.22 -1.55 -27.45
CA PHE A 205 -7.54 -2.78 -27.83
C PHE A 205 -6.53 -3.22 -26.77
N VAL A 206 -5.62 -2.33 -26.37
CA VAL A 206 -4.64 -2.61 -25.31
C VAL A 206 -5.34 -2.89 -23.98
N LYS A 207 -6.32 -2.07 -23.59
CA LYS A 207 -7.12 -2.27 -22.37
C LYS A 207 -7.78 -3.65 -22.32
N LYS A 208 -8.35 -4.11 -23.45
CA LYS A 208 -8.96 -5.44 -23.57
C LYS A 208 -7.93 -6.57 -23.45
N GLY A 209 -6.66 -6.31 -23.76
CA GLY A 209 -5.54 -7.24 -23.61
C GLY A 209 -4.99 -7.36 -22.19
N ILE A 210 -5.20 -6.37 -21.31
CA ILE A 210 -4.64 -6.39 -19.95
C ILE A 210 -5.22 -7.57 -19.14
N ARG A 211 -4.33 -8.38 -18.55
CA ARG A 211 -4.67 -9.49 -17.64
C ARG A 211 -3.94 -9.30 -16.31
N GLY A 212 -4.50 -9.86 -15.24
CA GLY A 212 -3.83 -9.95 -13.95
C GLY A 212 -2.81 -11.09 -13.90
N GLY A 213 -2.35 -11.41 -12.69
CA GLY A 213 -1.50 -12.58 -12.46
C GLY A 213 -2.21 -13.89 -12.83
N VAL A 214 -1.45 -14.84 -13.37
CA VAL A 214 -1.96 -16.19 -13.67
C VAL A 214 -2.13 -16.95 -12.36
N ALA A 215 -3.35 -17.43 -12.10
CA ALA A 215 -3.66 -18.29 -10.97
C ALA A 215 -4.34 -19.57 -11.48
N MET A 216 -3.70 -20.72 -11.27
CA MET A 216 -4.19 -22.02 -11.72
C MET A 216 -4.07 -23.05 -10.60
N ILE A 217 -5.13 -23.84 -10.42
CA ILE A 217 -5.14 -25.01 -9.54
C ILE A 217 -5.27 -26.25 -10.44
N SER A 218 -4.14 -26.86 -10.80
CA SER A 218 -4.11 -28.06 -11.63
C SER A 218 -4.54 -29.31 -10.87
N HIS A 219 -4.31 -29.34 -9.55
CA HIS A 219 -4.70 -30.43 -8.66
C HIS A 219 -5.29 -29.86 -7.37
N ARG A 220 -6.51 -30.26 -7.00
CA ARG A 220 -7.27 -29.62 -5.90
C ARG A 220 -6.64 -29.82 -4.52
N PHE A 221 -5.94 -30.93 -4.31
CA PHE A 221 -5.33 -31.27 -3.03
C PHE A 221 -4.12 -32.17 -3.24
N ALA A 222 -2.95 -31.78 -2.77
CA ALA A 222 -1.77 -32.64 -2.76
C ALA A 222 -1.26 -32.73 -1.32
N SER A 223 -0.85 -33.93 -0.92
CA SER A 223 -0.18 -34.17 0.36
C SER A 223 1.11 -34.94 0.10
N ALA A 224 2.15 -34.61 0.85
CA ALA A 224 3.44 -35.27 0.79
C ALA A 224 3.62 -36.17 2.01
N ASN A 225 4.05 -37.41 1.78
CA ASN A 225 4.48 -38.31 2.84
C ASN A 225 5.93 -37.98 3.22
N ASN A 226 6.09 -37.01 4.12
CA ASN A 226 7.38 -36.48 4.53
C ASN A 226 7.71 -36.89 5.98
N PRO A 227 8.86 -37.53 6.26
CA PRO A 227 9.27 -37.95 7.61
C PRO A 227 9.31 -36.85 8.68
N HIS A 228 9.35 -35.58 8.26
CA HIS A 228 9.35 -34.43 9.17
C HIS A 228 7.95 -33.94 9.57
N LEU A 229 6.88 -34.56 9.05
CA LEU A 229 5.51 -34.16 9.33
C LEU A 229 4.84 -35.12 10.34
N PRO A 230 3.93 -34.63 11.22
CA PRO A 230 3.21 -35.48 12.16
C PRO A 230 2.35 -36.58 11.53
N THR A 231 1.98 -36.43 10.26
CA THR A 231 1.13 -37.36 9.50
C THR A 231 1.93 -38.37 8.68
N TYR A 232 3.22 -38.54 8.94
CA TYR A 232 4.09 -39.46 8.21
C TYR A 232 3.67 -40.92 8.41
N ASP A 233 3.62 -41.66 7.29
CA ASP A 233 3.40 -43.11 7.28
C ASP A 233 4.68 -43.83 6.77
N PRO A 234 5.36 -44.61 7.63
CA PRO A 234 6.58 -45.33 7.25
C PRO A 234 6.32 -46.49 6.27
N THR A 235 5.07 -46.89 6.05
CA THR A 235 4.70 -47.95 5.11
C THR A 235 4.51 -47.44 3.68
N SER A 236 4.40 -46.12 3.50
CA SER A 236 4.22 -45.47 2.21
C SER A 236 5.54 -44.87 1.70
N PRO A 237 5.76 -44.75 0.37
CA PRO A 237 6.95 -44.08 -0.18
C PRO A 237 7.05 -42.62 0.26
N ASN A 238 8.28 -42.14 0.48
CA ASN A 238 8.51 -40.73 0.78
C ASN A 238 8.15 -39.84 -0.42
N SER A 239 7.49 -38.71 -0.15
CA SER A 239 7.21 -37.68 -1.13
C SER A 239 7.31 -36.29 -0.51
N PHE A 240 7.57 -35.28 -1.36
CA PHE A 240 7.82 -33.90 -0.96
C PHE A 240 7.07 -32.94 -1.88
N ILE A 241 6.62 -31.82 -1.32
CA ILE A 241 6.06 -30.70 -2.08
C ILE A 241 7.08 -29.56 -1.99
N MET A 242 7.42 -28.97 -3.13
CA MET A 242 8.39 -27.89 -3.23
C MET A 242 7.67 -26.57 -3.55
N TYR A 243 8.03 -25.51 -2.83
CA TYR A 243 7.52 -24.16 -3.07
C TYR A 243 8.58 -23.34 -3.81
N TRP A 244 8.19 -22.77 -4.95
CA TRP A 244 9.02 -21.87 -5.74
C TRP A 244 8.33 -20.51 -5.84
N ASP A 245 9.09 -19.46 -5.58
CA ASP A 245 8.62 -18.08 -5.69
C ASP A 245 9.65 -17.24 -6.43
N ALA A 246 9.19 -16.42 -7.36
CA ALA A 246 10.04 -15.57 -8.16
C ALA A 246 10.23 -14.23 -7.45
N ASN A 247 11.45 -13.96 -7.00
CA ASN A 247 11.81 -12.68 -6.40
C ASN A 247 11.60 -11.53 -7.39
N ASN A 248 10.67 -10.62 -7.07
CA ASN A 248 10.38 -9.42 -7.86
C ASN A 248 10.04 -9.71 -9.34
N LEU A 249 9.12 -10.65 -9.59
CA LEU A 249 8.70 -11.07 -10.93
C LEU A 249 8.38 -9.89 -11.87
N TYR A 250 7.51 -8.97 -11.45
CA TYR A 250 7.14 -7.82 -12.28
C TYR A 250 8.29 -6.83 -12.47
N GLY A 251 9.17 -6.64 -11.48
CA GLY A 251 10.35 -5.79 -11.64
C GLY A 251 11.36 -6.37 -12.62
N TRP A 252 11.51 -7.69 -12.67
CA TRP A 252 12.30 -8.36 -13.71
C TRP A 252 11.67 -8.18 -15.09
N ALA A 253 10.34 -8.37 -15.21
CA ALA A 253 9.61 -8.17 -16.46
C ALA A 253 9.70 -6.72 -16.95
N MET A 254 9.60 -5.75 -16.04
CA MET A 254 9.76 -4.32 -16.35
C MET A 254 11.18 -3.91 -16.73
N SER A 255 12.18 -4.75 -16.45
CA SER A 255 13.57 -4.54 -16.89
C SER A 255 13.82 -5.09 -18.30
N GLN A 256 12.84 -5.79 -18.90
CA GLN A 256 12.93 -6.25 -20.29
C GLN A 256 12.58 -5.11 -21.25
N ARG A 257 12.77 -5.34 -22.57
CA ARG A 257 12.30 -4.39 -23.58
C ARG A 257 10.77 -4.29 -23.52
N LEU A 258 10.28 -3.06 -23.43
CA LEU A 258 8.86 -2.76 -23.35
C LEU A 258 8.50 -1.69 -24.38
N PRO A 259 7.26 -1.72 -24.90
CA PRO A 259 6.77 -0.70 -25.82
C PRO A 259 6.69 0.66 -25.15
N THR A 260 7.15 1.71 -25.85
CA THR A 260 7.20 3.08 -25.28
C THR A 260 6.66 4.18 -26.20
N HIS A 261 6.80 4.04 -27.52
CA HIS A 261 6.43 5.04 -28.53
C HIS A 261 6.30 4.41 -29.92
N GLU A 262 5.87 5.20 -30.91
CA GLU A 262 5.64 4.83 -32.32
C GLU A 262 4.49 3.83 -32.55
N PHE A 263 3.47 3.91 -31.70
CA PHE A 263 2.28 3.08 -31.79
C PHE A 263 1.53 3.32 -33.13
N SER A 264 1.33 2.25 -33.91
CA SER A 264 0.65 2.32 -35.20
C SER A 264 -0.17 1.06 -35.52
N TRP A 265 -1.24 1.19 -36.30
CA TRP A 265 -1.93 0.02 -36.83
C TRP A 265 -1.13 -0.58 -38.00
N SER A 266 -1.03 -1.90 -38.05
CA SER A 266 -0.46 -2.61 -39.21
C SER A 266 -1.45 -3.65 -39.74
N GLN A 267 -1.54 -3.75 -41.06
CA GLN A 267 -2.28 -4.83 -41.72
C GLN A 267 -1.36 -5.87 -42.35
N GLU A 268 -0.04 -5.70 -42.18
CA GLU A 268 0.93 -6.62 -42.75
C GLU A 268 0.93 -7.95 -41.97
N PRO A 269 1.05 -9.10 -42.66
CA PRO A 269 1.20 -10.37 -41.99
C PRO A 269 2.53 -10.41 -41.23
N VAL A 270 2.46 -10.74 -39.95
CA VAL A 270 3.62 -10.81 -39.05
C VAL A 270 3.94 -12.27 -38.75
N ASP A 271 5.17 -12.69 -39.02
CA ASP A 271 5.68 -14.01 -38.59
C ASP A 271 6.13 -13.95 -37.13
N TYR A 272 5.15 -13.87 -36.24
CA TYR A 272 5.36 -13.60 -34.82
C TYR A 272 6.14 -14.71 -34.08
N LEU A 273 6.27 -15.90 -34.65
CA LEU A 273 7.03 -17.00 -34.06
C LEU A 273 8.55 -16.85 -34.24
N ASN A 274 8.99 -16.02 -35.19
CA ASN A 274 10.40 -15.85 -35.54
C ASN A 274 10.95 -14.46 -35.17
N ILE A 275 10.19 -13.68 -34.40
CA ILE A 275 10.63 -12.37 -33.90
C ILE A 275 11.37 -12.55 -32.57
N PRO A 276 12.60 -12.02 -32.43
CA PRO A 276 13.32 -12.02 -31.16
C PRO A 276 12.63 -11.17 -30.08
N ASP A 277 12.70 -11.61 -28.82
CA ASP A 277 12.15 -10.87 -27.67
C ASP A 277 12.79 -9.49 -27.46
N ASP A 278 13.99 -9.26 -28.00
CA ASP A 278 14.76 -8.01 -27.90
C ASP A 278 14.75 -7.18 -29.19
N SER A 279 13.83 -7.50 -30.12
CA SER A 279 13.56 -6.73 -31.34
C SER A 279 13.30 -5.25 -31.03
N ASP A 280 13.71 -4.37 -31.95
CA ASP A 280 13.41 -2.94 -31.87
C ASP A 280 11.92 -2.65 -32.12
N GLU A 281 11.22 -3.55 -32.81
CA GLU A 281 9.78 -3.48 -33.06
C GLU A 281 9.04 -4.61 -32.35
N GLY A 282 7.97 -4.25 -31.64
CA GLY A 282 7.04 -5.14 -30.97
C GLY A 282 5.67 -5.20 -31.65
N TYR A 283 4.89 -6.22 -31.27
CA TYR A 283 3.56 -6.44 -31.83
C TYR A 283 2.58 -6.82 -30.74
N ILE A 284 1.39 -6.21 -30.76
CA ILE A 284 0.23 -6.73 -30.04
C ILE A 284 -0.76 -7.26 -31.08
N LEU A 285 -1.09 -8.53 -30.94
CA LEU A 285 -1.86 -9.28 -31.92
C LEU A 285 -3.21 -9.71 -31.31
N GLU A 286 -4.29 -9.52 -32.05
CA GLU A 286 -5.55 -10.23 -31.81
C GLU A 286 -5.63 -11.38 -32.81
N VAL A 287 -5.62 -12.61 -32.29
CA VAL A 287 -5.54 -13.84 -33.09
C VAL A 287 -6.63 -14.82 -32.68
N ASP A 288 -7.04 -15.66 -33.64
CA ASP A 288 -7.85 -16.85 -33.39
C ASP A 288 -6.90 -18.05 -33.21
N LEU A 289 -7.00 -18.75 -32.06
CA LEU A 289 -6.19 -19.92 -31.75
C LEU A 289 -7.04 -21.20 -31.79
N GLU A 290 -6.54 -22.23 -32.47
CA GLU A 290 -7.07 -23.59 -32.37
C GLU A 290 -6.14 -24.42 -31.48
N TYR A 291 -6.69 -25.01 -30.41
CA TYR A 291 -5.94 -25.89 -29.51
C TYR A 291 -6.04 -27.35 -30.01
N PRO A 292 -4.90 -28.06 -30.12
CA PRO A 292 -4.89 -29.49 -30.45
C PRO A 292 -5.73 -30.32 -29.45
N PRO A 293 -6.49 -31.32 -29.92
CA PRO A 293 -7.35 -32.15 -29.06
C PRO A 293 -6.60 -32.86 -27.92
N GLU A 294 -5.30 -33.13 -28.10
CA GLU A 294 -4.47 -33.82 -27.12
C GLU A 294 -4.13 -32.93 -25.91
N LEU A 295 -4.23 -31.60 -26.06
CA LEU A 295 -3.95 -30.63 -25.00
C LEU A 295 -5.23 -30.16 -24.28
N SER A 296 -6.41 -30.45 -24.84
CA SER A 296 -7.71 -30.08 -24.28
C SER A 296 -8.19 -31.08 -23.22
N GLY A 297 -7.45 -31.23 -22.11
CA GLY A 297 -7.83 -32.06 -20.97
C GLY A 297 -9.19 -31.68 -20.37
N GLY A 298 -10.29 -32.13 -20.99
CA GLY A 298 -11.67 -32.04 -20.51
C GLY A 298 -12.39 -30.69 -20.64
N PHE A 299 -11.80 -29.64 -21.22
CA PHE A 299 -12.49 -28.35 -21.38
C PHE A 299 -13.19 -28.23 -22.76
N PRO A 300 -14.49 -27.86 -22.83
CA PRO A 300 -15.24 -27.82 -24.09
C PRO A 300 -14.75 -26.69 -25.01
N HIS A 301 -14.51 -27.03 -26.28
CA HIS A 301 -14.15 -26.10 -27.35
C HIS A 301 -15.18 -24.97 -27.48
N ARG A 302 -14.76 -23.71 -27.25
CA ARG A 302 -15.47 -22.54 -27.76
C ARG A 302 -14.65 -21.92 -28.88
N ARG A 303 -15.10 -22.10 -30.13
CA ARG A 303 -14.63 -21.33 -31.28
C ARG A 303 -15.07 -19.88 -31.09
N TRP A 304 -14.12 -18.99 -30.84
CA TRP A 304 -14.32 -17.55 -30.97
C TRP A 304 -13.86 -17.19 -32.39
N ARG A 305 -14.73 -16.54 -33.17
CA ARG A 305 -14.41 -16.08 -34.53
C ARG A 305 -14.42 -14.56 -34.54
N ARG A 306 -13.28 -13.89 -34.76
CA ARG A 306 -13.20 -12.55 -35.39
C ARG A 306 -11.81 -12.34 -36.02
N GLN A 307 -11.78 -11.72 -37.20
CA GLN A 307 -10.58 -11.47 -38.02
C GLN A 307 -9.41 -10.85 -37.23
N PRO A 308 -8.15 -11.19 -37.56
CA PRO A 308 -6.99 -10.62 -36.88
C PRO A 308 -6.83 -9.13 -37.22
N ARG A 309 -6.60 -8.33 -36.17
CA ARG A 309 -6.07 -6.97 -36.26
C ARG A 309 -4.73 -6.96 -35.52
N ALA A 310 -3.67 -6.51 -36.20
CA ALA A 310 -2.37 -6.31 -35.59
C ALA A 310 -2.16 -4.81 -35.32
N SER A 311 -1.67 -4.47 -34.13
CA SER A 311 -1.08 -3.16 -33.87
C SER A 311 0.42 -3.33 -33.74
N ARG A 312 1.17 -2.53 -34.50
CA ARG A 312 2.62 -2.38 -34.41
C ARG A 312 2.95 -1.42 -33.28
N ILE A 313 3.95 -1.76 -32.49
CA ILE A 313 4.35 -1.01 -31.30
C ILE A 313 5.86 -0.91 -31.20
#